data_AF-A0A3A0FHU0-F1
#
_entry.id   AF-A0A3A0FHU0-F1
#
_cell.length_a   1.000
_cell.length_b   1.000
_cell.length_c   1.000
_cell.angle_alpha   90.00
_cell.angle_beta   90.00
_cell.angle_gamma   90.00
#
_symmetry.space_group_name_H-M   'P 1'
#
loop_
_entity.id
_entity.type
_entity.pdbx_description
1 polymer ?
#
loop_
_entity_poly.entity_id
_entity_poly.type
_entity_poly.pdbx_seq_one_letter_code
_entity_poly.pdbx_strand_id
1 'polypeptide(L)'
;MTTMQAHFPNSARPYLKTVAAGLLAIPALLLTALAIGEMAGGDMAGAQHVPGALVLVVLAAAAWKYPTSAGVILMVAGTVLFALWALIALTADRHDSPASMVMVAVVLFVPPLVAGWLLYSVGRS
;
A
#
# COMPACT_ATOMS: atom_id res chain seq x y z
N MET A 1 -33.42 -1.12 7.50
CA MET A 1 -32.15 -1.61 6.92
C MET A 1 -31.18 -1.87 8.06
N THR A 2 -31.08 -3.11 8.52
CA THR A 2 -30.16 -3.54 9.58
C THR A 2 -28.81 -3.82 8.91
N THR A 3 -27.83 -2.93 9.09
CA THR A 3 -26.46 -3.16 8.62
C THR A 3 -25.89 -4.40 9.31
N MET A 4 -25.69 -5.48 8.57
CA MET A 4 -24.87 -6.61 9.00
C MET A 4 -23.44 -6.10 9.22
N GLN A 5 -23.08 -5.78 10.45
CA GLN A 5 -21.69 -5.57 10.82
C GLN A 5 -21.03 -6.93 10.94
N ALA A 6 -20.03 -7.20 10.11
CA ALA A 6 -19.20 -8.38 10.27
C ALA A 6 -18.50 -8.30 11.63
N HIS A 7 -18.92 -9.15 12.57
CA HIS A 7 -18.35 -9.20 13.91
C HIS A 7 -17.18 -10.17 13.91
N PHE A 8 -15.95 -9.65 13.84
CA PHE A 8 -14.76 -10.48 13.95
C PHE A 8 -14.52 -10.83 15.42
N PRO A 9 -14.27 -12.11 15.76
CA PRO A 9 -13.93 -12.49 17.12
C PRO A 9 -12.65 -11.78 17.58
N ASN A 10 -12.54 -11.47 18.88
CA ASN A 10 -11.39 -10.73 19.42
C ASN A 10 -10.04 -11.40 19.15
N SER A 11 -10.01 -12.72 18.97
CA SER A 11 -8.83 -13.49 18.57
C SER A 11 -8.36 -13.22 17.13
N ALA A 12 -9.24 -12.73 16.24
CA ALA A 12 -8.90 -12.44 14.85
C ALA A 12 -8.21 -11.07 14.67
N ARG A 13 -8.40 -10.13 15.60
CA ARG A 13 -7.80 -8.78 15.54
C ARG A 13 -6.27 -8.77 15.37
N PRO A 14 -5.47 -9.52 16.16
CA PRO A 14 -4.02 -9.57 15.96
C PRO A 14 -3.63 -10.17 14.61
N TYR A 15 -4.33 -11.23 14.18
CA TYR A 15 -4.08 -11.87 12.89
C TYR A 15 -4.29 -10.90 11.72
N LEU A 16 -5.39 -10.14 11.71
CA LEU A 16 -5.67 -9.15 10.67
C LEU A 16 -4.61 -8.05 10.58
N LYS A 17 -4.09 -7.59 11.73
CA LYS A 17 -2.98 -6.63 11.77
C LYS A 17 -1.71 -7.23 11.17
N THR A 18 -1.35 -8.46 11.54
CA THR A 18 -0.18 -9.16 10.98
C THR A 18 -0.29 -9.35 9.48
N VAL A 19 -1.46 -9.79 8.98
CA VAL A 19 -1.72 -9.93 7.53
C VAL A 19 -1.59 -8.58 6.83
N ALA A 20 -2.16 -7.52 7.41
CA ALA A 20 -2.05 -6.17 6.85
C ALA A 20 -0.60 -5.68 6.77
N ALA A 21 0.24 -5.89 7.80
CA ALA A 21 1.66 -5.56 7.70
C ALA A 21 2.39 -6.41 6.66
N GLY A 22 2.07 -7.70 6.55
CA GLY A 22 2.62 -8.56 5.51
C GLY A 22 2.30 -8.03 4.11
N LEU A 23 1.07 -7.56 3.88
CA LEU A 23 0.67 -6.93 2.63
C LEU A 23 1.40 -5.62 2.37
N LEU A 24 1.62 -4.77 3.38
CA LEU A 24 2.37 -3.52 3.24
C LEU A 24 3.87 -3.75 3.01
N ALA A 25 4.43 -4.86 3.51
CA ALA A 25 5.83 -5.20 3.32
C ALA A 25 6.17 -5.46 1.85
N ILE A 26 5.24 -6.01 1.05
CA ILE A 26 5.46 -6.30 -0.37
C ILE A 26 5.88 -5.05 -1.16
N PRO A 27 5.05 -3.99 -1.26
CA PRO A 27 5.42 -2.77 -1.96
C PRO A 27 6.57 -2.03 -1.27
N ALA A 28 6.69 -2.07 0.06
CA ALA A 28 7.80 -1.43 0.77
C ALA A 28 9.15 -2.04 0.40
N LEU A 29 9.25 -3.37 0.36
CA LEU A 29 10.45 -4.09 -0.05
C LEU A 29 10.78 -3.84 -1.52
N LEU A 30 9.78 -3.82 -2.40
CA LEU A 30 9.98 -3.53 -3.82
C LEU A 30 10.54 -2.11 -4.03
N LEU A 31 9.92 -1.10 -3.42
CA LEU A 31 10.40 0.28 -3.50
C LEU A 31 11.81 0.44 -2.92
N THR A 32 12.12 -0.27 -1.84
CA THR A 32 13.47 -0.28 -1.26
C THR A 32 14.47 -0.93 -2.21
N ALA A 33 14.11 -2.05 -2.83
CA ALA A 33 14.97 -2.73 -3.80
C ALA A 33 15.22 -1.86 -5.05
N LEU A 34 14.19 -1.17 -5.55
CA LEU A 34 14.33 -0.20 -6.66
C LEU A 34 15.26 0.95 -6.28
N ALA A 35 15.06 1.55 -5.10
CA ALA A 35 15.91 2.63 -4.60
C ALA A 35 17.38 2.19 -4.57
N ILE A 36 17.67 1.03 -3.96
CA ILE A 36 19.02 0.49 -3.85
C ILE A 36 19.59 0.19 -5.25
N GLY A 37 18.83 -0.45 -6.12
CA GLY A 37 19.27 -0.82 -7.46
C GLY A 37 19.64 0.39 -8.31
N GLU A 38 18.77 1.41 -8.36
CA GLU A 38 19.00 2.64 -9.11
C GLU A 38 20.20 3.42 -8.55
N MET A 39 20.27 3.63 -7.22
CA MET A 39 21.36 4.37 -6.59
C MET A 39 22.71 3.64 -6.70
N ALA A 40 22.73 2.30 -6.56
CA ALA A 40 23.94 1.51 -6.75
C ALA A 40 24.43 1.53 -8.21
N GLY A 41 23.51 1.71 -9.16
CA GLY A 41 23.81 1.93 -10.59
C GLY A 41 24.27 3.36 -10.90
N GLY A 42 24.28 4.27 -9.92
CA GLY A 42 24.66 5.68 -10.10
C GLY A 42 23.51 6.61 -10.48
N ASP A 43 22.25 6.13 -10.48
CA ASP A 43 21.07 6.94 -10.75
C ASP A 43 20.45 7.49 -9.46
N MET A 44 20.51 8.81 -9.29
CA MET A 44 19.94 9.51 -8.15
C MET A 44 18.40 9.51 -8.16
N ALA A 45 17.76 9.16 -9.28
CA ALA A 45 16.32 8.98 -9.35
C ALA A 45 15.83 7.91 -8.35
N GLY A 46 16.69 6.95 -7.96
CA GLY A 46 16.38 5.94 -6.95
C GLY A 46 15.91 6.49 -5.61
N ALA A 47 16.36 7.71 -5.24
CA ALA A 47 15.92 8.37 -4.02
C ALA A 47 14.40 8.64 -3.99
N GLN A 48 13.73 8.72 -5.15
CA GLN A 48 12.29 8.98 -5.24
C GLN A 48 11.43 7.84 -4.65
N HIS A 49 11.97 6.62 -4.57
CA HIS A 49 11.26 5.46 -4.04
C HIS A 49 11.31 5.38 -2.50
N VAL A 50 12.31 6.05 -1.88
CA VAL A 50 12.56 6.00 -0.44
C VAL A 50 11.39 6.57 0.39
N PRO A 51 10.82 7.76 0.07
CA PRO A 51 9.67 8.27 0.81
C PRO A 51 8.47 7.33 0.79
N GLY A 52 8.20 6.69 -0.36
CA GLY A 52 7.11 5.73 -0.50
C GLY A 52 7.29 4.51 0.39
N ALA A 53 8.49 3.91 0.37
CA ALA A 53 8.83 2.79 1.25
C ALA A 53 8.70 3.16 2.73
N LEU A 54 9.22 4.32 3.12
CA LEU A 54 9.18 4.82 4.50
C LEU A 54 7.75 5.01 5.00
N VAL A 55 6.87 5.62 4.19
CA VAL A 55 5.45 5.82 4.55
C VAL A 55 4.75 4.49 4.80
N LEU A 56 4.99 3.48 3.96
CA LEU A 56 4.40 2.15 4.12
C LEU A 56 4.88 1.46 5.41
N VAL A 57 6.17 1.56 5.73
CA VAL A 57 6.75 1.02 6.98
C VAL A 57 6.16 1.73 8.20
N VAL A 58 6.04 3.07 8.16
CA VAL A 58 5.46 3.86 9.25
C VAL A 58 3.99 3.51 9.46
N LEU A 59 3.20 3.37 8.39
CA LEU A 59 1.79 2.99 8.50
C LEU A 59 1.62 1.55 8.99
N ALA A 60 2.48 0.63 8.55
CA ALA A 60 2.52 -0.72 9.08
C ALA A 60 2.77 -0.70 10.59
N ALA A 61 3.76 0.07 11.07
CA ALA A 61 4.01 0.19 12.51
C ALA A 61 2.85 0.88 13.28
N ALA A 62 2.31 1.98 12.72
CA ALA A 62 1.24 2.75 13.35
C ALA A 62 -0.07 1.96 13.49
N ALA A 63 -0.33 1.00 12.59
CA ALA A 63 -1.52 0.16 12.59
C ALA A 63 -1.70 -0.68 13.89
N TRP A 64 -0.63 -0.84 14.68
CA TRP A 64 -0.68 -1.60 15.93
C TRP A 64 -1.45 -0.82 16.99
N LYS A 65 -1.20 0.49 17.05
CA LYS A 65 -1.82 1.41 18.00
C LYS A 65 -3.08 2.07 17.42
N TYR A 66 -3.09 2.37 16.12
CA TYR A 66 -4.14 3.14 15.45
C TYR A 66 -4.64 2.44 14.16
N PRO A 67 -5.23 1.23 14.25
CA PRO A 67 -5.61 0.44 13.07
C PRO A 67 -6.62 1.18 12.18
N THR A 68 -7.66 1.79 12.75
CA THR A 68 -8.68 2.50 11.96
C THR A 68 -8.10 3.66 11.17
N SER A 69 -7.31 4.52 11.83
CA SER A 69 -6.70 5.69 11.19
C SER A 69 -5.72 5.28 10.11
N ALA A 70 -4.87 4.28 10.38
CA ALA A 70 -3.97 3.73 9.38
C ALA A 70 -4.75 3.14 8.18
N GLY A 71 -5.84 2.42 8.45
CA GLY A 71 -6.70 1.86 7.42
C GLY A 71 -7.33 2.92 6.51
N VAL A 72 -7.89 3.98 7.09
CA VAL A 72 -8.46 5.10 6.33
C VAL A 72 -7.39 5.81 5.50
N ILE A 73 -6.22 6.07 6.07
CA ILE A 73 -5.11 6.71 5.33
C ILE A 73 -4.71 5.85 4.13
N LEU A 74 -4.51 4.54 4.32
CA LEU A 74 -4.14 3.63 3.24
C LEU A 74 -5.18 3.59 2.12
N MET A 75 -6.47 3.54 2.46
CA MET A 75 -7.54 3.53 1.46
C MET A 75 -7.62 4.85 0.70
N VAL A 76 -7.62 5.99 1.39
CA VAL A 76 -7.77 7.31 0.76
C VAL A 76 -6.52 7.68 -0.03
N ALA A 77 -5.35 7.65 0.60
CA ALA A 77 -4.09 7.99 -0.05
C ALA A 77 -3.76 7.00 -1.16
N GLY A 78 -3.97 5.69 -0.94
CA GLY A 78 -3.76 4.67 -1.95
C GLY A 78 -4.63 4.86 -3.19
N THR A 79 -5.92 5.22 -3.00
CA THR A 79 -6.83 5.49 -4.13
C THR A 79 -6.42 6.74 -4.90
N VAL A 80 -6.07 7.83 -4.18
CA VAL A 80 -5.62 9.08 -4.82
C VAL A 80 -4.32 8.86 -5.58
N LEU A 81 -3.33 8.18 -4.99
CA LEU A 81 -2.06 7.88 -5.64
C LEU A 81 -2.22 6.95 -6.83
N PHE A 82 -3.09 5.94 -6.74
CA PHE A 82 -3.42 5.08 -7.88
C PHE A 82 -4.03 5.89 -9.03
N ALA A 83 -4.99 6.76 -8.73
CA ALA A 83 -5.64 7.60 -9.76
C ALA A 83 -4.63 8.54 -10.44
N LEU A 84 -3.77 9.20 -9.65
CA LEU A 84 -2.71 10.07 -10.18
C LEU A 84 -1.69 9.29 -11.01
N TRP A 85 -1.23 8.14 -10.51
CA TRP A 85 -0.31 7.27 -11.23
C TRP A 85 -0.93 6.76 -12.54
N ALA A 86 -2.20 6.33 -12.52
CA ALA A 86 -2.90 5.85 -13.70
C ALA A 86 -3.06 6.96 -14.75
N LEU A 87 -3.41 8.18 -14.32
CA LEU A 87 -3.49 9.34 -15.21
C LEU A 87 -2.14 9.64 -15.87
N ILE A 88 -1.05 9.63 -15.09
CA ILE A 88 0.31 9.83 -15.62
C ILE A 88 0.67 8.68 -16.57
N ALA A 89 0.38 7.43 -16.22
CA ALA A 89 0.69 6.28 -17.06
C ALA A 89 -0.04 6.30 -18.40
N LEU A 90 -1.29 6.79 -18.42
CA LEU A 90 -2.09 6.92 -19.64
C LEU A 90 -1.68 8.10 -20.53
N THR A 91 -1.00 9.11 -19.97
CA THR A 91 -0.65 10.35 -20.69
C THR A 91 0.83 10.46 -21.01
N ALA A 92 1.68 9.72 -20.30
CA ALA A 92 3.10 9.67 -20.59
C ALA A 92 3.33 8.82 -21.84
N ASP A 93 4.05 9.39 -22.81
CA ASP A 93 4.42 8.75 -24.07
C ASP A 93 5.53 7.70 -23.79
N ARG A 94 5.14 6.60 -23.12
CA ARG A 94 6.03 5.54 -22.66
C ARG A 94 5.88 4.32 -23.57
N HIS A 95 7.01 3.76 -23.98
CA HIS A 95 7.06 2.51 -24.75
C HIS A 95 6.82 1.24 -23.92
N ASP A 96 6.34 1.37 -22.68
CA ASP A 96 6.03 0.24 -21.82
C ASP A 96 4.77 -0.47 -22.31
N SER A 97 4.76 -1.81 -22.24
CA SER A 97 3.58 -2.58 -22.59
C SER A 97 2.41 -2.28 -21.63
N PRO A 98 1.15 -2.32 -22.08
CA PRO A 98 0.00 -2.20 -21.17
C PRO A 98 0.02 -3.22 -20.03
N ALA A 99 0.52 -4.43 -20.31
CA ALA A 99 0.64 -5.49 -19.32
C ALA A 99 1.62 -5.14 -18.18
N SER A 100 2.79 -4.58 -18.49
CA SER A 100 3.77 -4.16 -17.47
C SER A 100 3.21 -3.03 -16.60
N MET A 101 2.46 -2.08 -17.18
CA MET A 101 1.80 -1.03 -16.42
C MET A 101 0.77 -1.61 -15.43
N VAL A 102 -0.07 -2.54 -15.88
CA VAL A 102 -1.05 -3.19 -15.00
C VAL A 102 -0.36 -3.94 -13.86
N MET A 103 0.74 -4.64 -14.14
CA MET A 103 1.49 -5.36 -13.10
C MET A 103 2.07 -4.42 -12.05
N VAL A 104 2.65 -3.29 -12.46
CA VAL A 104 3.13 -2.26 -11.52
C VAL A 104 1.98 -1.74 -10.67
N ALA A 105 0.83 -1.46 -11.29
CA ALA A 105 -0.34 -0.96 -10.58
C ALA A 105 -0.84 -1.95 -9.53
N VAL A 106 -0.94 -3.23 -9.91
CA VAL A 106 -1.42 -4.29 -9.01
C VAL A 106 -0.47 -4.44 -7.82
N VAL A 107 0.84 -4.52 -8.06
CA VAL A 107 1.81 -4.76 -6.98
C VAL A 107 1.95 -3.55 -6.05
N LEU A 108 1.91 -2.33 -6.57
CA LEU A 108 2.12 -1.14 -5.74
C LEU A 108 0.85 -0.67 -5.00
N PHE A 109 -0.35 -0.86 -5.58
CA PHE A 109 -1.57 -0.26 -5.03
C PHE A 109 -2.55 -1.27 -4.42
N VAL A 110 -2.61 -2.52 -4.89
CA VAL A 110 -3.57 -3.49 -4.35
C VAL A 110 -3.23 -3.90 -2.91
N PRO A 111 -1.98 -4.28 -2.56
CA PRO A 111 -1.66 -4.68 -1.20
C PRO A 111 -1.95 -3.59 -0.16
N PRO A 112 -1.60 -2.30 -0.37
CA PRO A 112 -1.96 -1.22 0.56
C PRO A 112 -3.45 -1.00 0.69
N LEU A 113 -4.23 -1.09 -0.40
CA LEU A 113 -5.69 -0.92 -0.35
C LEU A 113 -6.36 -2.06 0.44
N VAL A 114 -5.93 -3.30 0.20
CA VAL A 114 -6.43 -4.48 0.93
C VAL A 114 -6.02 -4.40 2.40
N ALA A 115 -4.76 -4.05 2.70
CA ALA A 115 -4.31 -3.80 4.08
C ALA A 115 -5.14 -2.71 4.76
N GLY A 116 -5.46 -1.64 4.04
CA GLY A 116 -6.30 -0.54 4.51
C GLY A 116 -7.70 -1.00 4.93
N TRP A 117 -8.33 -1.81 4.08
CA TRP A 117 -9.61 -2.45 4.41
C TRP A 117 -9.51 -3.30 5.67
N LEU A 118 -8.53 -4.21 5.74
CA LEU A 118 -8.36 -5.12 6.88
C LEU A 118 -8.21 -4.33 8.19
N LEU A 119 -7.38 -3.30 8.21
CA LEU A 119 -7.15 -2.46 9.39
C LEU A 119 -8.38 -1.64 9.78
N TYR A 120 -9.13 -1.13 8.80
CA TYR A 120 -10.39 -0.45 9.05
C TYR A 120 -11.44 -1.39 9.67
N SER A 121 -11.51 -2.64 9.20
CA SER A 121 -12.44 -3.64 9.72
C SER A 121 -12.16 -4.02 11.18
N VAL A 122 -10.89 -4.08 11.58
CA VAL A 122 -10.47 -4.32 12.99
C VAL A 122 -11.02 -3.25 13.94
N GLY A 123 -11.11 -2.01 13.48
CA GLY A 123 -11.57 -0.87 14.28
C GLY A 123 -13.08 -0.76 14.45
N ARG A 124 -13.85 -1.43 13.58
CA ARG A 124 -15.33 -1.47 13.66
C ARG A 124 -15.87 -2.75 14.30
N SER A 125 -15.00 -3.69 14.64
CA SER A 125 -15.30 -4.93 15.36
C SER A 125 -15.24 -4.70 16.87
#